data_AF-A0A9P5U9X3-F1
#
_entry.id   AF-A0A9P5U9X3-F1
#
_cell.length_a   1.000
_cell.length_b   1.000
_cell.length_c   1.000
_cell.angle_alpha   90.00
_cell.angle_beta   90.00
_cell.angle_gamma   90.00
#
_symmetry.space_group_name_H-M   'P 1'
#
loop_
_entity.id
_entity.type
_entity.pdbx_description
1 polymer ?
#
loop_
_entity_poly.entity_id
_entity_poly.type
_entity_poly.pdbx_seq_one_letter_code
_entity_poly.pdbx_strand_id
1 'polypeptide(L)'
;MSRSSTPTNNYPDADFSNPPPSYSTSSASAPYSYHVFDVPDSGEANERDPLLSNEQSRSTMGDNRSWANLVLIVLAIIIIPRCIPLLFPKSTLTSYWKNILPEETCDAVGARAYTATLASVLNDWDKIEACKMTEVIVHGLTVRKPPICSMSTLDGKTIVQGRWTVDFNESDCFPLWSSINPETCSSYGMRSYHANLGYVPPGLDALASCRDTPVIIHNQSVLPYQCELVRKHDKTSGQVNLVAKGHWIVEESSCTPKWVSVKADSQCSAYDRKRYTAVLEGIPRELDPLETCYDAPLQLFNLSSKPVSCDWDKEGRATGIWYFGLPECRPVLKDIHDNGCFETGFKVYCGIDMLMVVTVL
;
A
#
# COMPACT_ATOMS: atom_id res chain seq x y z
N MET A 1 -12.28 63.46 -34.05
CA MET A 1 -12.98 62.15 -34.15
C MET A 1 -11.92 61.08 -34.16
N SER A 2 -11.93 60.16 -33.19
CA SER A 2 -11.37 58.80 -33.20
C SER A 2 -11.33 58.29 -31.76
N ARG A 3 -12.37 57.55 -31.37
CA ARG A 3 -12.46 56.84 -30.08
C ARG A 3 -11.74 55.51 -30.22
N SER A 4 -10.81 55.23 -29.30
CA SER A 4 -10.21 53.92 -29.10
C SER A 4 -11.10 53.13 -28.13
N SER A 5 -11.52 51.94 -28.55
CA SER A 5 -12.37 51.03 -27.78
C SER A 5 -11.53 49.87 -27.24
N THR A 6 -11.48 49.74 -25.92
CA THR A 6 -10.93 48.59 -25.18
C THR A 6 -11.94 47.43 -25.16
N PRO A 7 -11.51 46.17 -25.29
CA PRO A 7 -12.38 45.02 -25.04
C PRO A 7 -12.28 44.57 -23.57
N THR A 8 -13.44 44.47 -22.92
CA THR A 8 -13.63 43.82 -21.61
C THR A 8 -13.82 42.32 -21.81
N ASN A 9 -12.89 41.50 -21.30
CA ASN A 9 -13.05 40.06 -21.17
C ASN A 9 -13.77 39.74 -19.85
N ASN A 10 -14.97 39.16 -19.95
CA ASN A 10 -15.67 38.53 -18.84
C ASN A 10 -15.14 37.09 -18.69
N TYR A 11 -14.54 36.78 -17.55
CA TYR A 11 -14.32 35.40 -17.08
C TYR A 11 -15.45 35.06 -16.08
N PRO A 12 -16.09 33.89 -16.16
CA PRO A 12 -17.01 33.46 -15.11
C PRO A 12 -16.23 32.90 -13.91
N ASP A 13 -16.65 33.34 -12.72
CA ASP A 13 -16.18 32.86 -11.42
C ASP A 13 -16.34 31.35 -11.28
N ALA A 14 -15.24 30.66 -10.95
CA ALA A 14 -15.24 29.26 -10.57
C ALA A 14 -15.47 29.13 -9.06
N ASP A 15 -16.56 28.46 -8.71
CA ASP A 15 -17.01 28.16 -7.36
C ASP A 15 -16.07 27.15 -6.67
N PHE A 16 -15.23 27.63 -5.76
CA PHE A 16 -14.33 26.84 -4.91
C PHE A 16 -15.07 26.38 -3.65
N SER A 17 -15.91 25.35 -3.78
CA SER A 17 -16.60 24.76 -2.64
C SER A 17 -16.71 23.23 -2.75
N ASN A 18 -15.60 22.51 -2.88
CA ASN A 18 -15.57 21.06 -2.61
C ASN A 18 -14.22 20.64 -2.00
N PRO A 19 -14.20 20.06 -0.79
CA PRO A 19 -12.99 19.47 -0.24
C PRO A 19 -12.65 18.15 -0.97
N PRO A 20 -11.36 17.80 -1.10
CA PRO A 20 -10.93 16.55 -1.74
C PRO A 20 -11.39 15.32 -0.92
N PRO A 21 -11.68 14.19 -1.60
CA PRO A 21 -12.04 12.95 -0.91
C PRO A 21 -10.83 12.40 -0.14
N SER A 22 -11.08 12.06 1.12
CA SER A 22 -10.16 11.34 1.98
C SER A 22 -10.08 9.88 1.52
N TYR A 23 -8.93 9.48 0.96
CA TYR A 23 -8.66 8.07 0.69
C TYR A 23 -8.10 7.42 1.95
N SER A 24 -8.92 6.57 2.57
CA SER A 24 -8.50 5.58 3.55
C SER A 24 -7.60 4.54 2.88
N THR A 25 -6.34 4.53 3.30
CA THR A 25 -5.36 3.49 2.96
C THR A 25 -5.68 2.21 3.72
N SER A 26 -6.22 1.23 3.01
CA SER A 26 -6.36 -0.13 3.52
C SER A 26 -5.82 -1.11 2.49
N SER A 27 -4.57 -1.51 2.66
CA SER A 27 -4.11 -2.88 2.41
C SER A 27 -2.61 -2.98 2.69
N ALA A 28 -2.32 -3.59 3.84
CA ALA A 28 -1.03 -4.10 4.21
C ALA A 28 -0.61 -5.22 3.25
N SER A 29 0.60 -5.12 2.72
CA SER A 29 1.40 -6.27 2.28
C SER A 29 2.63 -6.32 3.18
N ALA A 30 2.67 -7.35 4.02
CA ALA A 30 3.77 -7.62 4.95
C ALA A 30 5.06 -7.98 4.18
N PRO A 31 6.24 -7.56 4.66
CA PRO A 31 7.51 -8.09 4.17
C PRO A 31 7.76 -9.48 4.76
N TYR A 32 8.02 -10.46 3.91
CA TYR A 32 8.55 -11.77 4.31
C TYR A 32 9.96 -11.60 4.89
N SER A 33 10.07 -11.78 6.22
CA SER A 33 11.33 -11.90 6.95
C SER A 33 11.62 -13.39 7.16
N TYR A 34 12.78 -13.87 6.69
CA TYR A 34 13.24 -15.23 6.94
C TYR A 34 13.72 -15.34 8.40
N HIS A 35 12.98 -16.06 9.25
CA HIS A 35 13.49 -16.54 10.53
C HIS A 35 14.06 -17.95 10.35
N VAL A 36 15.38 -18.03 10.56
CA VAL A 36 16.14 -19.27 10.78
C VAL A 36 15.74 -19.81 12.15
N PHE A 37 15.24 -21.05 12.19
CA PHE A 37 14.98 -21.75 13.44
C PHE A 37 16.28 -22.40 13.93
N ASP A 38 16.81 -21.88 15.04
CA ASP A 38 17.76 -22.58 15.88
C ASP A 38 17.05 -23.68 16.69
N VAL A 39 17.66 -24.86 16.66
CA VAL A 39 17.31 -26.05 17.43
C VAL A 39 17.73 -25.88 18.88
N PRO A 40 16.89 -26.17 19.89
CA PRO A 40 17.36 -26.47 21.22
C PRO A 40 17.40 -27.99 21.43
N ASP A 41 18.61 -28.46 21.73
CA ASP A 41 18.92 -29.77 22.26
C ASP A 41 18.73 -29.80 23.80
N SER A 42 18.49 -31.01 24.30
CA SER A 42 18.72 -31.51 25.66
C SER A 42 17.80 -31.06 26.82
N GLY A 43 17.30 -32.06 27.54
CA GLY A 43 16.59 -31.88 28.80
C GLY A 43 15.96 -33.17 29.34
N GLU A 44 16.80 -34.03 29.92
CA GLU A 44 16.45 -35.15 30.79
C GLU A 44 15.41 -34.79 31.87
N ALA A 45 14.54 -35.74 32.24
CA ALA A 45 14.57 -36.40 33.55
C ALA A 45 13.24 -37.12 33.88
N ASN A 46 13.39 -38.37 34.37
CA ASN A 46 12.69 -39.03 35.48
C ASN A 46 11.16 -39.23 35.41
N GLU A 47 10.61 -40.44 35.54
CA GLU A 47 10.72 -41.51 36.56
C GLU A 47 9.31 -41.68 37.18
N ARG A 48 8.92 -42.94 37.42
CA ARG A 48 7.90 -43.46 38.35
C ARG A 48 6.53 -43.85 37.79
N ASP A 49 6.42 -45.16 37.60
CA ASP A 49 5.24 -45.96 37.95
C ASP A 49 4.78 -45.69 39.40
N PRO A 50 3.50 -45.92 39.70
CA PRO A 50 3.24 -47.06 40.58
C PRO A 50 2.03 -47.92 40.19
N LEU A 51 2.23 -49.21 40.43
CA LEU A 51 1.24 -50.26 40.68
C LEU A 51 0.21 -49.86 41.75
N LEU A 52 -1.04 -50.31 41.58
CA LEU A 52 -1.95 -50.88 42.61
C LEU A 52 -3.34 -51.11 41.97
N SER A 53 -3.75 -52.37 41.80
CA SER A 53 -4.65 -53.15 42.69
C SER A 53 -6.12 -53.09 42.28
N ASN A 54 -6.55 -54.17 41.62
CA ASN A 54 -7.63 -55.06 42.03
C ASN A 54 -8.71 -54.46 42.97
N GLU A 55 -9.93 -54.28 42.47
CA GLU A 55 -11.10 -54.58 43.30
C GLU A 55 -12.26 -55.14 42.46
N GLN A 56 -12.64 -56.35 42.87
CA GLN A 56 -13.59 -57.23 42.26
C GLN A 56 -14.93 -57.05 42.98
N SER A 57 -15.88 -56.35 42.37
CA SER A 57 -17.24 -56.21 42.89
C SER A 57 -18.23 -57.00 42.04
N ARG A 58 -18.54 -58.19 42.55
CA ARG A 58 -19.57 -59.11 42.08
C ARG A 58 -20.94 -58.57 42.52
N SER A 59 -21.78 -58.13 41.59
CA SER A 59 -23.21 -57.93 41.85
C SER A 59 -24.05 -58.79 40.91
N THR A 60 -24.82 -59.66 41.55
CA THR A 60 -25.82 -60.57 41.00
C THR A 60 -27.12 -59.83 40.74
N MET A 61 -27.57 -59.77 39.49
CA MET A 61 -28.94 -59.41 39.10
C MET A 61 -29.10 -59.86 37.64
N GLY A 62 -29.76 -60.98 37.35
CA GLY A 62 -31.22 -61.05 37.34
C GLY A 62 -31.70 -60.90 35.88
N ASP A 63 -31.71 -62.03 35.15
CA ASP A 63 -32.56 -62.37 34.00
C ASP A 63 -33.20 -61.27 33.12
N ASN A 64 -32.44 -60.25 32.71
CA ASN A 64 -32.86 -59.28 31.68
C ASN A 64 -32.04 -59.36 30.38
N ARG A 65 -31.18 -60.37 30.26
CA ARG A 65 -30.22 -60.51 29.14
C ARG A 65 -30.91 -60.71 27.78
N SER A 66 -32.13 -61.21 27.76
CA SER A 66 -32.90 -61.39 26.51
C SER A 66 -33.48 -60.09 25.97
N TRP A 67 -33.94 -59.18 26.84
CA TRP A 67 -34.53 -57.90 26.43
C TRP A 67 -33.47 -56.85 26.08
N ALA A 68 -32.35 -56.83 26.81
CA ALA A 68 -31.21 -55.98 26.47
C ALA A 68 -30.63 -56.31 25.08
N ASN A 69 -30.56 -57.60 24.73
CA ASN A 69 -30.14 -58.03 23.40
C ASN A 69 -31.15 -57.62 22.32
N LEU A 70 -32.45 -57.72 22.56
CA LEU A 70 -33.48 -57.26 21.62
C LEU A 70 -33.42 -55.74 21.39
N VAL A 71 -33.26 -54.95 22.45
CA VAL A 71 -33.14 -53.48 22.34
C VAL A 71 -31.85 -53.08 21.61
N LEU A 72 -30.73 -53.76 21.86
CA LEU A 72 -29.49 -53.54 21.13
C LEU A 72 -29.60 -53.93 19.65
N ILE A 73 -30.31 -55.02 19.33
CA ILE A 73 -30.55 -55.44 17.94
C ILE A 73 -31.45 -54.41 17.23
N VAL A 74 -32.50 -53.92 17.87
CA VAL A 74 -33.38 -52.88 17.28
C VAL A 74 -32.64 -51.57 17.10
N LEU A 75 -31.82 -51.14 18.08
CA LEU A 75 -30.95 -49.96 17.94
C LEU A 75 -29.92 -50.15 16.82
N ALA A 76 -29.30 -51.33 16.71
CA ALA A 76 -28.38 -51.65 15.63
C ALA A 76 -29.09 -51.58 14.25
N ILE A 77 -30.29 -52.14 14.12
CA ILE A 77 -31.06 -52.11 12.86
C ILE A 77 -31.50 -50.69 12.48
N ILE A 78 -31.69 -49.78 13.45
CA ILE A 78 -32.09 -48.38 13.16
C ILE A 78 -30.87 -47.47 12.96
N ILE A 79 -29.80 -47.67 13.74
CA ILE A 79 -28.61 -46.82 13.74
C ILE A 79 -27.65 -47.23 12.63
N ILE A 80 -27.44 -48.53 12.37
CA ILE A 80 -26.49 -49.00 11.36
C ILE A 80 -26.85 -48.50 9.95
N PRO A 81 -28.11 -48.52 9.45
CA PRO A 81 -28.43 -47.94 8.14
C PRO A 81 -28.21 -46.43 8.07
N ARG A 82 -28.34 -45.72 9.20
CA ARG A 82 -28.05 -44.28 9.29
C ARG A 82 -26.57 -43.97 9.42
N CYS A 83 -25.77 -44.90 9.96
CA CYS A 83 -24.31 -44.80 10.06
C CYS A 83 -23.58 -45.42 8.85
N ILE A 84 -24.22 -46.26 8.04
CA ILE A 84 -23.68 -46.82 6.81
C ILE A 84 -23.16 -45.73 5.85
N PRO A 85 -23.86 -44.60 5.59
CA PRO A 85 -23.30 -43.52 4.79
C PRO A 85 -22.14 -42.75 5.45
N LEU A 86 -21.85 -42.98 6.74
CA LEU A 86 -20.65 -42.48 7.43
C LEU A 86 -19.46 -43.45 7.32
N LEU A 87 -19.70 -44.74 7.07
CA LEU A 87 -18.66 -45.78 6.97
C LEU A 87 -18.17 -46.02 5.55
N PHE A 88 -18.93 -45.60 4.54
CA PHE A 88 -18.46 -45.50 3.17
C PHE A 88 -18.08 -44.03 2.91
N PRO A 89 -16.81 -43.63 3.12
CA PRO A 89 -16.38 -42.31 2.72
C PRO A 89 -16.77 -42.12 1.25
N LYS A 90 -17.41 -40.99 0.92
CA LYS A 90 -17.64 -40.58 -0.48
C LYS A 90 -16.35 -40.91 -1.24
N SER A 91 -16.48 -41.76 -2.27
CA SER A 91 -15.37 -42.27 -3.07
C SER A 91 -14.31 -41.21 -3.26
N THR A 92 -13.05 -41.55 -2.97
CA THR A 92 -11.90 -40.67 -3.17
C THR A 92 -12.01 -40.07 -4.58
N LEU A 93 -12.04 -38.74 -4.68
CA LEU A 93 -12.11 -38.05 -5.97
C LEU A 93 -10.94 -38.54 -6.85
N THR A 94 -11.26 -39.27 -7.92
CA THR A 94 -10.28 -39.72 -8.92
C THR A 94 -10.23 -38.79 -10.14
N SER A 95 -10.97 -37.68 -10.11
CA SER A 95 -10.97 -36.73 -11.21
C SER A 95 -9.66 -35.95 -11.27
N TYR A 96 -9.27 -35.62 -12.49
CA TYR A 96 -8.07 -34.83 -12.74
C TYR A 96 -8.25 -33.98 -14.00
N TRP A 97 -7.46 -32.93 -14.10
CA TRP A 97 -7.48 -32.00 -15.22
C TRP A 97 -6.64 -32.50 -16.39
N LYS A 98 -7.20 -32.44 -17.60
CA LYS A 98 -6.50 -32.68 -18.87
C LYS A 98 -6.40 -31.40 -19.67
N ASN A 99 -5.35 -31.30 -20.48
CA ASN A 99 -5.14 -30.21 -21.42
C ASN A 99 -5.24 -28.84 -20.74
N ILE A 100 -4.45 -28.64 -19.69
CA ILE A 100 -4.33 -27.33 -19.04
C ILE A 100 -3.63 -26.41 -20.04
N LEU A 101 -4.38 -25.49 -20.63
CA LEU A 101 -3.91 -24.60 -21.69
C LEU A 101 -4.07 -23.14 -21.26
N PRO A 102 -3.05 -22.29 -21.46
CA PRO A 102 -3.18 -20.85 -21.30
C PRO A 102 -4.08 -20.28 -22.41
N GLU A 103 -4.85 -19.25 -22.09
CA GLU A 103 -5.51 -18.43 -23.10
C GLU A 103 -4.49 -17.52 -23.79
N GLU A 104 -4.76 -17.20 -25.07
CA GLU A 104 -3.84 -16.39 -25.88
C GLU A 104 -3.75 -14.94 -25.39
N THR A 105 -4.80 -14.45 -24.72
CA THR A 105 -4.91 -13.10 -24.18
C THR A 105 -4.76 -13.09 -22.67
N CYS A 106 -4.22 -12.00 -22.14
CA CYS A 106 -4.13 -11.75 -20.71
C CYS A 106 -5.45 -11.22 -20.16
N ASP A 107 -5.79 -11.61 -18.93
CA ASP A 107 -7.01 -11.18 -18.24
C ASP A 107 -6.74 -9.86 -17.46
N ALA A 108 -5.55 -9.71 -16.88
CA ALA A 108 -5.09 -8.51 -16.18
C ALA A 108 -3.55 -8.41 -16.20
N VAL A 109 -3.00 -7.30 -15.69
CA VAL A 109 -1.54 -7.15 -15.54
C VAL A 109 -0.98 -8.26 -14.66
N GLY A 110 -0.08 -9.06 -15.22
CA GLY A 110 0.51 -10.21 -14.55
C GLY A 110 -0.44 -11.38 -14.33
N ALA A 111 -1.60 -11.41 -15.00
CA ALA A 111 -2.57 -12.50 -14.87
C ALA A 111 -3.11 -13.00 -16.21
N ARG A 112 -3.25 -14.33 -16.30
CA ARG A 112 -3.73 -15.04 -17.50
C ARG A 112 -4.80 -16.06 -17.13
N ALA A 113 -5.78 -16.22 -18.01
CA ALA A 113 -6.73 -17.31 -17.91
C ALA A 113 -6.13 -18.63 -18.36
N TYR A 114 -6.46 -19.70 -17.64
CA TYR A 114 -6.18 -21.08 -18.02
C TYR A 114 -7.48 -21.83 -18.15
N THR A 115 -7.56 -22.72 -19.14
CA THR A 115 -8.67 -23.64 -19.29
C THR A 115 -8.19 -25.08 -19.25
N ALA A 116 -9.02 -25.98 -18.74
CA ALA A 116 -8.74 -27.41 -18.72
C ALA A 116 -10.03 -28.23 -18.75
N THR A 117 -9.95 -29.45 -19.27
CA THR A 117 -11.08 -30.37 -19.31
C THR A 117 -11.00 -31.36 -18.16
N LEU A 118 -12.08 -31.50 -17.39
CA LEU A 118 -12.17 -32.44 -16.30
C LEU A 118 -12.36 -33.86 -16.83
N ALA A 119 -11.54 -34.80 -16.37
CA ALA A 119 -11.60 -36.20 -16.74
C ALA A 119 -11.87 -37.10 -15.53
N SER A 120 -12.33 -38.33 -15.79
CA SER A 120 -12.47 -39.39 -14.79
C SER A 120 -13.45 -39.07 -13.64
N VAL A 121 -14.52 -38.34 -13.95
CA VAL A 121 -15.66 -38.14 -13.04
C VAL A 121 -16.56 -39.37 -13.08
N LEU A 122 -16.89 -39.93 -11.92
CA LEU A 122 -17.81 -41.06 -11.81
C LEU A 122 -19.23 -40.65 -12.27
N ASN A 123 -19.98 -41.59 -12.85
CA ASN A 123 -21.30 -41.29 -13.44
C ASN A 123 -22.36 -40.87 -12.42
N ASP A 124 -22.19 -41.27 -11.16
CA ASP A 124 -23.07 -40.96 -10.03
C ASP A 124 -22.71 -39.64 -9.33
N TRP A 125 -21.61 -38.99 -9.72
CA TRP A 125 -21.16 -37.73 -9.15
C TRP A 125 -21.71 -36.51 -9.88
N ASP A 126 -22.01 -35.44 -9.12
CA ASP A 126 -22.27 -34.13 -9.70
C ASP A 126 -20.98 -33.58 -10.33
N LYS A 127 -21.01 -33.39 -11.65
CA LYS A 127 -19.81 -33.03 -12.42
C LYS A 127 -19.34 -31.60 -12.14
N ILE A 128 -20.24 -30.70 -11.73
CA ILE A 128 -19.91 -29.32 -11.35
C ILE A 128 -19.31 -29.29 -9.94
N GLU A 129 -19.84 -30.07 -9.01
CA GLU A 129 -19.24 -30.26 -7.69
C GLU A 129 -17.83 -30.85 -7.81
N ALA A 130 -17.66 -31.90 -8.63
CA ALA A 130 -16.34 -32.47 -8.95
C ALA A 130 -15.38 -31.41 -9.51
N CYS A 131 -15.84 -30.58 -10.45
CA CYS A 131 -15.06 -29.49 -11.04
C CYS A 131 -14.57 -28.48 -9.99
N LYS A 132 -15.42 -28.08 -9.05
CA LYS A 132 -15.05 -27.12 -8.00
C LYS A 132 -14.10 -27.70 -6.95
N MET A 133 -14.17 -29.02 -6.72
CA MET A 133 -13.35 -29.71 -5.73
C MET A 133 -12.00 -30.20 -6.27
N THR A 134 -11.86 -30.38 -7.59
CA THR A 134 -10.62 -30.90 -8.18
C THR A 134 -9.56 -29.81 -8.26
N GLU A 135 -8.46 -29.98 -7.52
CA GLU A 135 -7.32 -29.05 -7.53
C GLU A 135 -6.60 -29.05 -8.88
N VAL A 136 -6.10 -27.88 -9.30
CA VAL A 136 -5.27 -27.72 -10.51
C VAL A 136 -3.89 -27.21 -10.13
N ILE A 137 -2.87 -27.69 -10.85
CA ILE A 137 -1.48 -27.24 -10.72
C ILE A 137 -1.11 -26.52 -12.00
N VAL A 138 -0.75 -25.24 -11.89
CA VAL A 138 -0.26 -24.40 -13.00
C VAL A 138 1.13 -23.90 -12.62
N HIS A 139 2.10 -24.00 -13.53
CA HIS A 139 3.51 -23.65 -13.27
C HIS A 139 4.11 -24.28 -11.99
N GLY A 140 3.67 -25.50 -11.66
CA GLY A 140 4.12 -26.22 -10.46
C GLY A 140 3.50 -25.75 -9.14
N LEU A 141 2.54 -24.82 -9.16
CA LEU A 141 1.84 -24.31 -7.98
C LEU A 141 0.34 -24.66 -8.02
N THR A 142 -0.21 -25.05 -6.87
CA THR A 142 -1.65 -25.31 -6.73
C THR A 142 -2.44 -24.00 -6.73
N VAL A 143 -3.39 -23.86 -7.65
CA VAL A 143 -4.28 -22.69 -7.71
C VAL A 143 -5.35 -22.81 -6.63
N ARG A 144 -5.36 -21.86 -5.68
CA ARG A 144 -6.25 -21.90 -4.51
C ARG A 144 -7.71 -21.56 -4.81
N LYS A 145 -7.95 -20.71 -5.82
CA LYS A 145 -9.30 -20.27 -6.18
C LYS A 145 -9.99 -21.38 -6.98
N PRO A 146 -11.25 -21.72 -6.66
CA PRO A 146 -11.99 -22.72 -7.43
C PRO A 146 -12.21 -22.23 -8.88
N PRO A 147 -12.26 -23.14 -9.87
CA PRO A 147 -12.54 -22.75 -11.24
C PRO A 147 -13.94 -22.17 -11.40
N ILE A 148 -14.10 -21.34 -12.43
CA ILE A 148 -15.40 -21.15 -13.08
C ILE A 148 -15.64 -22.41 -13.93
N CYS A 149 -16.67 -23.16 -13.57
CA CYS A 149 -17.02 -24.42 -14.23
C CYS A 149 -18.10 -24.20 -15.29
N SER A 150 -17.88 -24.68 -16.51
CA SER A 150 -18.88 -24.74 -17.56
C SER A 150 -19.09 -26.19 -18.02
N MET A 151 -20.31 -26.50 -18.46
CA MET A 151 -20.67 -27.82 -18.97
C MET A 151 -21.23 -27.68 -20.37
N SER A 152 -20.70 -28.49 -21.28
CA SER A 152 -21.13 -28.54 -22.68
C SER A 152 -21.26 -29.99 -23.15
N THR A 153 -21.94 -30.21 -24.28
CA THR A 153 -22.08 -31.54 -24.89
C THR A 153 -21.41 -31.52 -26.24
N LEU A 154 -20.39 -32.37 -26.44
CA LEU A 154 -19.68 -32.54 -27.70
C LEU A 154 -19.76 -34.02 -28.10
N ASP A 155 -20.24 -34.31 -29.30
CA ASP A 155 -20.42 -35.68 -29.82
C ASP A 155 -21.22 -36.61 -28.87
N GLY A 156 -22.25 -36.06 -28.23
CA GLY A 156 -23.09 -36.78 -27.27
C GLY A 156 -22.42 -37.06 -25.91
N LYS A 157 -21.19 -36.58 -25.69
CA LYS A 157 -20.48 -36.68 -24.41
C LYS A 157 -20.54 -35.34 -23.68
N THR A 158 -20.92 -35.39 -22.41
CA THR A 158 -20.80 -34.23 -21.51
C THR A 158 -19.33 -33.95 -21.22
N ILE A 159 -18.89 -32.74 -21.52
CA ILE A 159 -17.57 -32.21 -21.18
C ILE A 159 -17.77 -31.16 -20.08
N VAL A 160 -16.92 -31.22 -19.06
CA VAL A 160 -16.85 -30.17 -18.04
C VAL A 160 -15.50 -29.48 -18.18
N GLN A 161 -15.54 -28.17 -18.34
CA GLN A 161 -14.37 -27.33 -18.50
C GLN A 161 -14.24 -26.41 -17.29
N GLY A 162 -13.04 -26.34 -16.72
CA GLY A 162 -12.69 -25.36 -15.70
C GLY A 162 -11.93 -24.20 -16.33
N ARG A 163 -12.18 -22.98 -15.84
CA ARG A 163 -11.39 -21.78 -16.13
C ARG A 163 -10.87 -21.16 -14.83
N TRP A 164 -9.59 -20.82 -14.78
CA TRP A 164 -8.95 -20.12 -13.66
C TRP A 164 -8.25 -18.87 -14.15
N THR A 165 -8.23 -17.82 -13.34
CA THR A 165 -7.31 -16.69 -13.53
C THR A 165 -6.09 -16.91 -12.65
N VAL A 166 -4.93 -17.05 -13.27
CA VAL A 166 -3.63 -17.28 -12.62
C VAL A 166 -2.85 -15.97 -12.64
N ASP A 167 -2.44 -15.50 -11.47
CA ASP A 167 -1.80 -14.20 -11.22
C ASP A 167 -0.33 -14.33 -10.77
N PHE A 168 0.30 -15.46 -11.06
CA PHE A 168 1.69 -15.75 -10.71
C PHE A 168 2.44 -16.37 -11.89
N ASN A 169 3.73 -16.07 -12.00
CA ASN A 169 4.61 -16.55 -13.07
C ASN A 169 4.11 -16.28 -14.51
N GLU A 170 3.24 -15.28 -14.70
CA GLU A 170 2.76 -14.82 -16.02
C GLU A 170 3.56 -13.60 -16.51
N SER A 171 4.87 -13.78 -16.73
CA SER A 171 5.76 -12.69 -17.17
C SER A 171 5.30 -12.03 -18.49
N ASP A 172 4.69 -12.81 -19.38
CA ASP A 172 4.21 -12.34 -20.67
C ASP A 172 2.98 -11.42 -20.57
N CYS A 173 2.30 -11.44 -19.42
CA CYS A 173 1.15 -10.58 -19.12
C CYS A 173 1.54 -9.29 -18.39
N PHE A 174 2.84 -8.96 -18.32
CA PHE A 174 3.30 -7.67 -17.83
C PHE A 174 3.52 -6.69 -18.99
N PRO A 175 2.85 -5.53 -18.97
CA PRO A 175 3.18 -4.43 -19.85
C PRO A 175 4.60 -3.93 -19.61
N LEU A 176 5.21 -3.39 -20.66
CA LEU A 176 6.59 -2.88 -20.59
C LEU A 176 6.61 -1.38 -20.82
N TRP A 177 7.23 -0.66 -19.89
CA TRP A 177 7.54 0.75 -20.05
C TRP A 177 8.65 0.95 -21.09
N SER A 178 8.58 2.05 -21.84
CA SER A 178 9.72 2.58 -22.57
C SER A 178 10.77 3.13 -21.60
N SER A 179 11.83 3.75 -22.12
CA SER A 179 12.76 4.52 -21.29
C SER A 179 12.01 5.51 -20.40
N ILE A 180 12.32 5.47 -19.11
CA ILE A 180 11.79 6.40 -18.11
C ILE A 180 12.58 7.69 -18.24
N ASN A 181 11.89 8.78 -18.53
CA ASN A 181 12.51 10.07 -18.73
C ASN A 181 12.24 10.96 -17.52
N PRO A 182 13.29 11.49 -16.87
CA PRO A 182 13.11 12.55 -15.89
C PRO A 182 12.60 13.81 -16.60
N GLU A 183 11.65 14.49 -15.98
CA GLU A 183 11.28 15.86 -16.31
C GLU A 183 11.97 16.82 -15.33
N THR A 184 11.34 17.97 -15.10
CA THR A 184 11.82 19.00 -14.20
C THR A 184 11.51 18.66 -12.74
N CYS A 185 12.17 19.34 -11.82
CA CYS A 185 11.70 19.35 -10.43
C CYS A 185 10.30 19.96 -10.38
N SER A 186 9.39 19.32 -9.66
CA SER A 186 7.99 19.77 -9.54
C SER A 186 7.74 20.52 -8.24
N SER A 187 8.47 20.18 -7.18
CA SER A 187 8.48 20.90 -5.91
C SER A 187 9.74 20.54 -5.11
N TYR A 188 9.88 21.08 -3.89
CA TYR A 188 11.01 20.77 -3.02
C TYR A 188 11.15 19.25 -2.81
N GLY A 189 12.32 18.73 -3.18
CA GLY A 189 12.66 17.32 -3.04
C GLY A 189 11.92 16.37 -3.98
N MET A 190 11.13 16.88 -4.93
CA MET A 190 10.29 16.05 -5.81
C MET A 190 10.61 16.30 -7.29
N ARG A 191 10.73 15.22 -8.07
CA ARG A 191 10.90 15.27 -9.52
C ARG A 191 9.78 14.53 -10.23
N SER A 192 9.30 15.11 -11.32
CA SER A 192 8.38 14.44 -12.23
C SER A 192 9.12 13.52 -13.19
N TYR A 193 8.53 12.37 -13.50
CA TYR A 193 9.00 11.42 -14.49
C TYR A 193 7.86 11.02 -15.40
N HIS A 194 8.18 10.63 -16.63
CA HIS A 194 7.20 10.01 -17.51
C HIS A 194 7.79 8.91 -18.39
N ALA A 195 6.90 8.08 -18.91
CA ALA A 195 7.23 7.01 -19.84
C ALA A 195 5.98 6.58 -20.61
N ASN A 196 6.18 6.10 -21.82
CA ASN A 196 5.11 5.48 -22.58
C ASN A 196 5.10 3.98 -22.29
N LEU A 197 3.93 3.35 -22.31
CA LEU A 197 3.82 1.89 -22.34
C LEU A 197 4.28 1.42 -23.73
N GLY A 198 5.51 0.93 -23.83
CA GLY A 198 6.12 0.48 -25.08
C GLY A 198 5.47 -0.77 -25.64
N TYR A 199 4.94 -1.62 -24.76
CA TYR A 199 4.24 -2.84 -25.10
C TYR A 199 3.07 -3.09 -24.13
N VAL A 200 1.92 -3.44 -24.70
CA VAL A 200 0.71 -3.88 -23.98
C VAL A 200 0.44 -5.32 -24.44
N PRO A 201 0.44 -6.32 -23.53
CA PRO A 201 0.06 -7.69 -23.86
C PRO A 201 -1.35 -7.76 -24.50
N PRO A 202 -1.58 -8.67 -25.47
CA PRO A 202 -2.89 -8.88 -26.04
C PRO A 202 -3.95 -9.17 -24.97
N GLY A 203 -5.14 -8.58 -25.12
CA GLY A 203 -6.24 -8.69 -24.16
C GLY A 203 -6.32 -7.56 -23.14
N LEU A 204 -5.21 -6.85 -22.88
CA LEU A 204 -5.21 -5.76 -21.92
C LEU A 204 -5.57 -4.42 -22.56
N ASP A 205 -6.32 -3.60 -21.82
CA ASP A 205 -6.54 -2.20 -22.17
C ASP A 205 -5.30 -1.37 -21.80
N ALA A 206 -4.85 -0.51 -22.71
CA ALA A 206 -3.62 0.25 -22.52
C ALA A 206 -3.69 1.23 -21.34
N LEU A 207 -4.86 1.85 -21.11
CA LEU A 207 -5.02 2.85 -20.05
C LEU A 207 -5.16 2.18 -18.67
N ALA A 208 -5.91 1.08 -18.60
CA ALA A 208 -5.97 0.25 -17.39
C ALA A 208 -4.59 -0.32 -17.05
N SER A 209 -3.91 -0.89 -18.05
CA SER A 209 -2.54 -1.42 -17.91
C SER A 209 -1.57 -0.35 -17.38
N CYS A 210 -1.66 0.89 -17.88
CA CYS A 210 -0.83 1.98 -17.40
C CYS A 210 -0.98 2.19 -15.88
N ARG A 211 -2.21 2.14 -15.36
CA ARG A 211 -2.49 2.38 -13.93
C ARG A 211 -1.99 1.27 -13.03
N ASP A 212 -1.99 0.03 -13.55
CA ASP A 212 -1.67 -1.17 -12.77
C ASP A 212 -0.23 -1.66 -12.96
N THR A 213 0.54 -1.05 -13.86
CA THR A 213 1.94 -1.44 -14.13
C THR A 213 2.90 -0.57 -13.33
N PRO A 214 3.62 -1.11 -12.32
CA PRO A 214 4.62 -0.34 -11.61
C PRO A 214 5.87 -0.10 -12.46
N VAL A 215 6.67 0.87 -12.06
CA VAL A 215 8.02 1.12 -12.58
C VAL A 215 9.02 1.15 -11.43
N ILE A 216 10.29 0.84 -11.71
CA ILE A 216 11.37 0.99 -10.74
C ILE A 216 12.06 2.33 -10.99
N ILE A 217 11.92 3.27 -10.04
CA ILE A 217 12.64 4.56 -10.02
C ILE A 217 13.38 4.63 -8.68
N HIS A 218 14.68 4.93 -8.70
CA HIS A 218 15.53 4.96 -7.50
C HIS A 218 15.46 3.69 -6.65
N ASN A 219 15.38 2.52 -7.30
CA ASN A 219 15.23 1.21 -6.66
C ASN A 219 13.93 1.05 -5.84
N GLN A 220 12.91 1.89 -6.11
CA GLN A 220 11.58 1.80 -5.53
C GLN A 220 10.55 1.47 -6.61
N SER A 221 9.66 0.52 -6.31
CA SER A 221 8.53 0.17 -7.18
C SER A 221 7.39 1.16 -6.95
N VAL A 222 7.06 1.96 -7.96
CA VAL A 222 6.04 3.03 -7.88
C VAL A 222 5.02 2.91 -9.01
N LEU A 223 3.74 3.09 -8.67
CA LEU A 223 2.66 3.20 -9.65
C LEU A 223 2.55 4.65 -10.15
N PRO A 224 2.13 4.86 -11.41
CA PRO A 224 1.92 6.21 -11.92
C PRO A 224 0.76 6.88 -11.19
N TYR A 225 0.93 8.15 -10.82
CA TYR A 225 -0.16 8.94 -10.24
C TYR A 225 -1.18 9.36 -11.31
N GLN A 226 -0.74 9.43 -12.57
CA GLN A 226 -1.56 9.81 -13.70
C GLN A 226 -1.21 9.00 -14.95
N CYS A 227 -2.25 8.63 -15.70
CA CYS A 227 -2.16 7.93 -16.95
C CYS A 227 -3.04 8.60 -18.01
N GLU A 228 -2.51 8.78 -19.21
CA GLU A 228 -3.23 9.39 -20.33
C GLU A 228 -2.91 8.67 -21.65
N LEU A 229 -3.81 8.77 -22.65
CA LEU A 229 -3.55 8.27 -24.00
C LEU A 229 -2.95 9.38 -24.85
N VAL A 230 -1.73 9.17 -25.35
CA VAL A 230 -1.03 10.09 -26.24
C VAL A 230 -0.96 9.54 -27.66
N ARG A 231 -1.06 10.44 -28.65
CA ARG A 231 -0.85 10.09 -30.06
C ARG A 231 0.64 9.97 -30.32
N LYS A 232 1.08 8.78 -30.74
CA LYS A 232 2.45 8.51 -31.19
C LYS A 232 2.46 8.36 -32.70
N HIS A 233 3.17 9.27 -33.37
CA HIS A 233 3.43 9.15 -34.80
C HIS A 233 4.53 8.11 -35.01
N ASP A 234 4.18 7.04 -35.72
CA ASP A 234 5.19 6.14 -36.25
C ASP A 234 5.82 6.79 -37.49
N LYS A 235 7.10 7.12 -37.38
CA LYS A 235 7.86 7.76 -38.46
C LYS A 235 8.03 6.85 -39.67
N THR A 236 7.88 5.53 -39.51
CA THR A 236 8.10 4.56 -40.59
C THR A 236 6.84 4.27 -41.40
N SER A 237 5.70 4.08 -40.73
CA SER A 237 4.41 3.80 -41.40
C SER A 237 3.58 5.06 -41.68
N GLY A 238 3.90 6.20 -41.06
CA GLY A 238 3.04 7.39 -41.06
C GLY A 238 1.75 7.20 -40.26
N GLN A 239 1.55 6.05 -39.62
CA GLN A 239 0.37 5.73 -38.84
C GLN A 239 0.42 6.42 -37.47
N VAL A 240 -0.74 6.86 -37.00
CA VAL A 240 -0.92 7.40 -35.65
C VAL A 240 -1.45 6.29 -34.76
N ASN A 241 -0.64 5.89 -33.78
CA ASN A 241 -1.03 4.92 -32.78
C ASN A 241 -1.28 5.63 -31.45
N LEU A 242 -2.30 5.19 -30.70
CA LEU A 242 -2.51 5.65 -29.32
C LEU A 242 -1.67 4.80 -28.39
N VAL A 243 -0.92 5.44 -27.51
CA VAL A 243 -0.08 4.78 -26.52
C VAL A 243 -0.40 5.38 -25.16
N ALA A 244 -0.46 4.56 -24.11
CA ALA A 244 -0.64 5.07 -22.76
C ALA A 244 0.68 5.67 -22.25
N LYS A 245 0.62 6.84 -21.63
CA LYS A 245 1.74 7.53 -20.98
C LYS A 245 1.46 7.59 -19.48
N GLY A 246 2.40 7.07 -18.69
CA GLY A 246 2.41 7.18 -17.24
C GLY A 246 3.23 8.37 -16.78
N HIS A 247 2.82 8.95 -15.66
CA HIS A 247 3.50 10.04 -14.98
C HIS A 247 3.71 9.70 -13.50
N TRP A 248 4.88 10.03 -12.97
CA TRP A 248 5.28 9.78 -11.58
C TRP A 248 5.84 11.07 -10.97
N ILE A 249 5.64 11.23 -9.66
CA ILE A 249 6.35 12.24 -8.86
C ILE A 249 7.09 11.46 -7.78
N VAL A 250 8.42 11.55 -7.77
CA VAL A 250 9.28 10.74 -6.90
C VAL A 250 10.26 11.66 -6.17
N GLU A 251 10.58 11.29 -4.92
CA GLU A 251 11.59 11.98 -4.13
C GLU A 251 12.95 11.94 -4.84
N GLU A 252 13.59 13.09 -4.93
CA GLU A 252 14.81 13.28 -5.70
C GLU A 252 15.72 14.28 -5.01
N SER A 253 16.90 13.80 -4.59
CA SER A 253 17.89 14.60 -3.87
C SER A 253 18.38 15.81 -4.68
N SER A 254 18.42 15.69 -6.02
CA SER A 254 18.81 16.82 -6.89
C SER A 254 17.76 17.93 -6.96
N CYS A 255 16.54 17.72 -6.45
CA CYS A 255 15.51 18.74 -6.28
C CYS A 255 15.47 19.32 -4.85
N THR A 256 16.49 19.04 -4.03
CA THR A 256 16.57 19.45 -2.62
C THR A 256 17.64 20.54 -2.45
N PRO A 257 17.30 21.83 -2.64
CA PRO A 257 18.23 22.92 -2.34
C PRO A 257 18.62 22.92 -0.86
N LYS A 258 19.75 23.56 -0.56
CA LYS A 258 20.36 23.51 0.77
C LYS A 258 20.39 24.88 1.41
N TRP A 259 20.01 24.93 2.69
CA TRP A 259 20.21 26.10 3.53
C TRP A 259 21.69 26.28 3.85
N VAL A 260 22.21 27.46 3.57
CA VAL A 260 23.58 27.87 3.86
C VAL A 260 23.60 29.13 4.72
N SER A 261 24.76 29.44 5.30
CA SER A 261 24.96 30.67 6.06
C SER A 261 23.95 30.88 7.20
N VAL A 262 23.57 29.80 7.90
CA VAL A 262 22.65 29.85 9.04
C VAL A 262 23.23 30.77 10.12
N LYS A 263 22.50 31.84 10.45
CA LYS A 263 22.91 32.88 11.41
C LYS A 263 21.81 33.10 12.42
N ALA A 264 22.19 33.13 13.69
CA ALA A 264 21.31 33.62 14.76
C ALA A 264 21.50 35.13 14.89
N ASP A 265 20.40 35.86 15.12
CA ASP A 265 20.48 37.26 15.51
C ASP A 265 21.22 37.38 16.85
N SER A 266 21.97 38.46 17.06
CA SER A 266 22.74 38.67 18.29
C SER A 266 21.83 38.90 19.51
N GLN A 267 20.59 39.36 19.29
CA GLN A 267 19.61 39.65 20.33
C GLN A 267 18.42 38.69 20.22
N CYS A 268 17.75 38.49 21.35
CA CYS A 268 16.51 37.72 21.41
C CYS A 268 15.36 38.55 20.82
N SER A 269 14.54 37.92 19.98
CA SER A 269 13.41 38.59 19.33
C SER A 269 12.19 38.69 20.24
N ALA A 270 12.07 37.78 21.20
CA ALA A 270 11.02 37.77 22.23
C ALA A 270 11.47 36.94 23.45
N TYR A 271 10.66 36.92 24.51
CA TYR A 271 10.84 35.96 25.62
C TYR A 271 10.97 34.56 25.04
N ASP A 272 12.04 33.85 25.41
CA ASP A 272 12.40 32.50 24.95
C ASP A 272 12.65 32.31 23.45
N ARG A 273 12.57 33.33 22.60
CA ARG A 273 12.74 33.17 21.14
C ARG A 273 13.95 33.90 20.60
N LYS A 274 14.72 33.20 19.78
CA LYS A 274 15.79 33.79 18.97
C LYS A 274 15.47 33.63 17.49
N ARG A 275 15.71 34.70 16.75
CA ARG A 275 15.53 34.73 15.30
C ARG A 275 16.75 34.13 14.60
N TYR A 276 16.50 33.30 13.60
CA TYR A 276 17.50 32.70 12.73
C TYR A 276 17.20 33.05 11.29
N THR A 277 18.26 33.25 10.51
CA THR A 277 18.18 33.47 9.06
C THR A 277 19.14 32.54 8.34
N ALA A 278 18.78 32.10 7.13
CA ALA A 278 19.62 31.28 6.28
C ALA A 278 19.28 31.54 4.81
N VAL A 279 20.27 31.44 3.93
CA VAL A 279 20.09 31.62 2.49
C VAL A 279 19.87 30.26 1.85
N LEU A 280 18.91 30.14 0.94
CA LEU A 280 18.65 28.92 0.19
C LEU A 280 19.48 28.92 -1.10
N GLU A 281 20.38 27.95 -1.23
CA GLU A 281 21.24 27.80 -2.41
C GLU A 281 20.97 26.50 -3.18
N GLY A 282 21.33 26.51 -4.47
CA GLY A 282 21.17 25.35 -5.35
C GLY A 282 19.73 25.09 -5.77
N ILE A 283 18.89 26.12 -5.82
CA ILE A 283 17.49 26.01 -6.30
C ILE A 283 17.53 25.65 -7.80
N PRO A 284 16.92 24.52 -8.21
CA PRO A 284 16.75 24.19 -9.62
C PRO A 284 16.09 25.33 -10.39
N ARG A 285 16.50 25.54 -11.65
CA ARG A 285 16.03 26.70 -12.46
C ARG A 285 14.53 26.68 -12.72
N GLU A 286 13.93 25.51 -12.60
CA GLU A 286 12.54 25.23 -12.90
C GLU A 286 11.61 25.52 -11.71
N LEU A 287 12.16 25.71 -10.50
CA LEU A 287 11.38 26.00 -9.30
C LEU A 287 11.32 27.49 -9.01
N ASP A 288 10.18 27.96 -8.49
CA ASP A 288 10.07 29.31 -7.94
C ASP A 288 10.87 29.40 -6.63
N PRO A 289 11.82 30.36 -6.51
CA PRO A 289 12.68 30.42 -5.32
C PRO A 289 11.95 30.72 -4.01
N LEU A 290 10.86 31.51 -4.03
CA LEU A 290 10.12 31.84 -2.81
C LEU A 290 9.22 30.70 -2.37
N GLU A 291 8.52 30.05 -3.30
CA GLU A 291 7.73 28.85 -3.03
C GLU A 291 8.62 27.74 -2.47
N THR A 292 9.78 27.51 -3.12
CA THR A 292 10.76 26.51 -2.66
C THR A 292 11.32 26.86 -1.27
N CYS A 293 11.50 28.16 -0.99
CA CYS A 293 11.92 28.63 0.33
C CYS A 293 10.93 28.24 1.42
N TYR A 294 9.62 28.42 1.20
CA TYR A 294 8.60 28.03 2.18
C TYR A 294 8.52 26.52 2.39
N ASP A 295 8.86 25.73 1.37
CA ASP A 295 8.80 24.28 1.45
C ASP A 295 10.06 23.60 1.98
N ALA A 296 11.22 24.24 1.89
CA ALA A 296 12.49 23.68 2.33
C ALA A 296 12.64 23.72 3.87
N PRO A 297 12.61 22.58 4.59
CA PRO A 297 12.86 22.57 6.02
C PRO A 297 14.35 22.83 6.33
N LEU A 298 14.60 23.57 7.42
CA LEU A 298 15.91 23.66 8.03
C LEU A 298 16.01 22.65 9.17
N GLN A 299 17.09 21.85 9.17
CA GLN A 299 17.43 20.99 10.30
C GLN A 299 18.36 21.74 11.25
N LEU A 300 17.87 22.05 12.46
CA LEU A 300 18.63 22.73 13.50
C LEU A 300 18.22 22.18 14.87
N PHE A 301 19.18 21.88 15.76
CA PHE A 301 18.91 21.36 17.10
C PHE A 301 18.05 20.07 17.15
N ASN A 302 18.23 19.16 16.18
CA ASN A 302 17.38 17.98 15.98
C ASN A 302 15.90 18.29 15.69
N LEU A 303 15.57 19.54 15.38
CA LEU A 303 14.27 19.96 14.90
C LEU A 303 14.36 20.18 13.39
N SER A 304 13.32 19.74 12.67
CA SER A 304 13.13 20.02 11.25
C SER A 304 11.93 20.94 11.12
N SER A 305 12.14 22.16 10.65
CA SER A 305 11.05 23.14 10.52
C SER A 305 11.18 23.96 9.25
N LYS A 306 10.05 24.18 8.56
CA LYS A 306 9.93 25.15 7.48
C LYS A 306 10.07 26.59 8.01
N PRO A 307 10.57 27.53 7.21
CA PRO A 307 10.67 28.93 7.62
C PRO A 307 9.28 29.52 7.86
N VAL A 308 9.20 30.45 8.82
CA VAL A 308 7.98 31.21 9.11
C VAL A 308 7.71 32.25 8.03
N SER A 309 8.78 32.78 7.44
CA SER A 309 8.71 33.74 6.34
C SER A 309 9.92 33.60 5.42
N CYS A 310 9.70 33.91 4.15
CA CYS A 310 10.73 33.96 3.12
C CYS A 310 10.80 35.35 2.50
N ASP A 311 12.03 35.81 2.26
CA ASP A 311 12.31 37.12 1.65
C ASP A 311 13.54 37.03 0.73
N TRP A 312 13.85 38.11 0.02
CA TRP A 312 15.04 38.22 -0.82
C TRP A 312 16.17 38.93 -0.08
N ASP A 313 17.40 38.40 -0.17
CA ASP A 313 18.58 39.14 0.26
C ASP A 313 18.98 40.22 -0.77
N LYS A 314 20.03 40.99 -0.45
CA LYS A 314 20.53 42.07 -1.32
C LYS A 314 21.11 41.56 -2.62
N GLU A 315 21.49 40.29 -2.67
CA GLU A 315 22.04 39.59 -3.82
C GLU A 315 20.95 38.88 -4.65
N GLY A 316 19.67 39.00 -4.26
CA GLY A 316 18.54 38.38 -4.96
C GLY A 316 18.40 36.89 -4.71
N ARG A 317 18.88 36.39 -3.56
CA ARG A 317 18.72 34.99 -3.12
C ARG A 317 17.60 34.86 -2.11
N ALA A 318 16.85 33.76 -2.19
CA ALA A 318 15.80 33.47 -1.24
C ALA A 318 16.39 33.19 0.15
N THR A 319 15.85 33.85 1.17
CA THR A 319 16.29 33.78 2.56
C THR A 319 15.11 33.38 3.44
N GLY A 320 15.30 32.32 4.22
CA GLY A 320 14.32 31.86 5.20
C GLY A 320 14.55 32.49 6.57
N ILE A 321 13.46 32.66 7.33
CA ILE A 321 13.49 33.17 8.70
C ILE A 321 12.78 32.17 9.63
N TRP A 322 13.42 31.84 10.75
CA TRP A 322 12.87 30.98 11.80
C TRP A 322 12.93 31.67 13.15
N TYR A 323 12.06 31.22 14.07
CA TYR A 323 12.11 31.58 15.48
C TYR A 323 12.19 30.29 16.29
N PHE A 324 13.32 30.06 16.94
CA PHE A 324 13.51 28.88 17.79
C PHE A 324 13.51 29.26 19.26
N GLY A 325 12.94 28.36 20.07
CA GLY A 325 12.93 28.47 21.52
C GLY A 325 14.33 28.23 22.09
N LEU A 326 14.94 29.23 22.73
CA LEU A 326 16.23 29.10 23.38
C LEU A 326 16.17 29.55 24.84
N PRO A 327 16.62 28.71 25.79
CA PRO A 327 16.63 29.07 27.21
C PRO A 327 17.44 30.33 27.53
N GLU A 328 18.50 30.63 26.78
CA GLU A 328 19.30 31.86 26.94
C GLU A 328 18.51 33.15 26.66
N CYS A 329 17.39 33.04 25.94
CA CYS A 329 16.47 34.16 25.69
C CYS A 329 15.40 34.33 26.77
N ARG A 330 15.47 33.55 27.85
CA ARG A 330 14.64 33.79 29.03
C ARG A 330 15.39 34.76 29.93
N PRO A 331 14.84 35.95 30.25
CA PRO A 331 15.45 36.84 31.22
C PRO A 331 15.64 36.10 32.55
N VAL A 332 16.83 36.21 33.13
CA VAL A 332 17.11 35.64 34.45
C VAL A 332 16.42 36.52 35.50
N LEU A 333 15.89 35.95 36.58
CA LEU A 333 15.21 36.70 37.65
C LEU A 333 16.00 37.94 38.14
N LYS A 334 17.33 37.89 38.07
CA LYS A 334 18.19 39.02 38.41
C LYS A 334 17.97 40.24 37.51
N ASP A 335 17.80 40.02 36.20
CA ASP A 335 17.56 41.09 35.22
C ASP A 335 16.16 41.70 35.36
N ILE A 336 15.21 40.93 35.91
CA ILE A 336 13.84 41.39 36.21
C ILE A 336 13.88 42.38 37.39
N HIS A 337 14.67 42.08 38.42
CA HIS A 337 14.82 42.94 39.60
C HIS A 337 15.59 44.24 39.28
N ASP A 338 16.64 44.15 38.45
CA ASP A 338 17.48 45.31 38.09
C ASP A 338 16.74 46.32 37.17
N ASN A 339 15.69 45.89 36.45
CA ASN A 339 14.83 46.76 35.62
C ASN A 339 13.59 47.29 36.37
N GLY A 340 13.50 47.11 37.69
CA GLY A 340 12.38 47.63 38.50
C GLY A 340 11.04 46.92 38.24
N CYS A 341 11.09 45.71 37.66
CA CYS A 341 9.90 44.89 37.49
C CYS A 341 9.58 44.19 38.81
N PHE A 342 8.29 44.10 39.13
CA PHE A 342 7.83 43.39 40.33
C PHE A 342 6.87 42.25 39.95
N GLU A 343 7.01 41.12 40.63
CA GLU A 343 6.13 39.97 40.47
C GLU A 343 4.91 40.09 41.37
N THR A 344 3.72 39.84 40.82
CA THR A 344 2.51 39.59 41.61
C THR A 344 1.87 38.28 41.15
N GLY A 345 2.07 37.21 41.91
CA GLY A 345 1.64 35.86 41.53
C GLY A 345 2.45 35.33 40.33
N PHE A 346 1.78 34.82 39.30
CA PHE A 346 2.40 34.28 38.07
C PHE A 346 2.63 35.33 36.97
N LYS A 347 2.55 36.62 37.30
CA LYS A 347 2.67 37.73 36.35
C LYS A 347 3.77 38.71 36.77
N VAL A 348 4.65 39.02 35.83
CA VAL A 348 5.70 40.03 35.95
C VAL A 348 5.19 41.35 35.36
N TYR A 349 5.36 42.47 36.06
CA TYR A 349 5.01 43.80 35.58
C TYR A 349 6.26 44.69 35.54
N CYS A 350 6.56 45.28 34.38
CA CYS A 350 7.66 46.22 34.17
C CYS A 350 7.09 47.58 33.71
N GLY A 351 7.49 48.69 34.34
CA GLY A 351 7.25 50.06 33.82
C GLY A 351 8.49 50.52 33.07
N ILE A 352 8.45 51.26 31.95
CA ILE A 352 7.54 52.32 31.50
C ILE A 352 7.37 52.11 29.98
N ASP A 353 6.13 52.03 29.51
CA ASP A 353 5.69 51.70 28.14
C ASP A 353 5.82 50.23 27.67
N MET A 354 4.65 49.64 27.40
CA MET A 354 4.33 48.25 26.99
C MET A 354 4.28 47.17 28.09
N LEU A 355 3.05 46.84 28.50
CA LEU A 355 2.72 45.61 29.24
C LEU A 355 3.20 44.36 28.47
N MET A 356 4.23 43.68 28.98
CA MET A 356 4.43 42.25 28.72
C MET A 356 3.81 41.47 29.89
N VAL A 357 2.64 40.86 29.68
CA VAL A 357 2.06 39.90 30.63
C VAL A 357 2.62 38.52 30.31
N VAL A 358 3.69 38.11 30.98
CA VAL A 358 4.14 36.71 30.95
C VAL A 358 3.33 35.94 32.00
N THR A 359 2.59 34.92 31.58
CA THR A 359 1.95 33.97 32.50
C THR A 359 2.90 32.79 32.65
N VAL A 360 3.50 32.63 33.82
CA VAL A 360 4.34 31.47 34.14
C VAL A 360 3.42 30.30 34.50
N LEU A 361 3.49 29.19 33.76
CA LEU A 361 2.80 27.93 34.06
C LEU A 361 3.74 26.95 34.79
#